data_AF-A0A6S7H9I1-F1
#
_entry.id   AF-A0A6S7H9I1-F1
#
_cell.length_a   1.000
_cell.length_b   1.000
_cell.length_c   1.000
_cell.angle_alpha   90.00
_cell.angle_beta   90.00
_cell.angle_gamma   90.00
#
_symmetry.space_group_name_H-M   'P 1'
#
loop_
_entity.id
_entity.type
_entity.pdbx_description
1 polymer ?
#
loop_
_entity_poly.entity_id
_entity_poly.type
_entity_poly.pdbx_seq_one_letter_code
_entity_poly.pdbx_strand_id
1 'polypeptide(L)'
;MVKHQKGWDISKAAGHCVVVKAFSGARTSDMVHYSKPSILQAPDQMLLHCGPNDLRNSEPEAVANRIVDLAQQIKSSTEANVVISELVCRRDPVLNKKDVLMFF
;
A
#
# COMPACT_ATOMS: atom_id res chain seq x y z
N MET A 1 -17.11 5.06 -22.28
CA MET A 1 -17.37 4.13 -21.17
C MET A 1 -17.07 2.71 -21.66
N VAL A 2 -15.95 2.12 -21.24
CA VAL A 2 -15.58 0.75 -21.61
C VAL A 2 -16.33 -0.21 -20.68
N LYS A 3 -17.22 -1.05 -21.22
CA LYS A 3 -17.94 -2.09 -20.48
C LYS A 3 -17.51 -3.46 -21.03
N HIS A 4 -17.56 -4.50 -20.18
CA HIS A 4 -17.33 -5.92 -20.54
C HIS A 4 -15.88 -6.38 -20.81
N GLN A 5 -14.86 -5.59 -20.48
CA GLN A 5 -13.48 -6.07 -20.52
C GLN A 5 -13.15 -6.80 -19.21
N LYS A 6 -12.73 -8.07 -19.29
CA LYS A 6 -12.30 -8.82 -18.11
C LYS A 6 -10.89 -8.38 -17.74
N GLY A 7 -10.61 -8.21 -16.44
CA GLY A 7 -9.32 -7.66 -15.99
C GLY A 7 -8.10 -8.41 -16.52
N TRP A 8 -8.19 -9.73 -16.67
CA TRP A 8 -7.10 -10.54 -17.24
C TRP A 8 -6.89 -10.34 -18.74
N ASP A 9 -7.93 -9.99 -19.50
CA ASP A 9 -7.83 -9.71 -20.94
C ASP A 9 -7.11 -8.38 -21.16
N ILE A 10 -7.40 -7.39 -20.30
CA ILE A 10 -6.70 -6.11 -20.26
C ILE A 10 -5.24 -6.31 -19.87
N SER A 11 -4.96 -7.11 -18.82
CA SER A 11 -3.59 -7.37 -18.39
C SER A 11 -2.76 -8.10 -19.44
N LYS A 12 -3.34 -9.08 -20.14
CA LYS A 12 -2.67 -9.74 -21.26
C LYS A 12 -2.35 -8.76 -22.39
N ALA A 13 -3.29 -7.89 -22.74
CA ALA A 13 -3.09 -6.89 -23.80
C ALA A 13 -2.07 -5.82 -23.41
N ALA A 14 -2.05 -5.40 -22.14
CA ALA A 14 -1.14 -4.39 -21.62
C ALA A 14 0.30 -4.93 -21.40
N GLY A 15 0.47 -6.25 -21.30
CA GLY A 15 1.76 -6.88 -20.99
C GLY A 15 2.21 -6.68 -19.55
N HIS A 16 1.35 -6.13 -18.69
CA HIS A 16 1.60 -5.93 -17.25
C HIS A 16 0.29 -6.06 -16.46
N CYS A 17 0.42 -6.44 -15.18
CA CYS A 17 -0.70 -6.63 -14.27
C CYS A 17 -0.49 -5.81 -13.00
N VAL A 18 -1.46 -4.96 -12.67
CA VAL A 18 -1.47 -4.17 -11.45
C VAL A 18 -2.59 -4.69 -10.56
N VAL A 19 -2.24 -5.10 -9.34
CA VAL A 19 -3.18 -5.57 -8.32
C VAL A 19 -3.11 -4.63 -7.12
N VAL A 20 -4.24 -4.02 -6.79
CA VAL A 20 -4.37 -3.14 -5.61
C VAL A 20 -4.94 -3.95 -4.44
N LYS A 21 -4.27 -3.90 -3.28
CA LYS A 21 -4.76 -4.49 -2.03
C LYS A 21 -4.82 -3.41 -0.95
N ALA A 22 -6.00 -2.84 -0.78
CA ALA A 22 -6.24 -1.78 0.20
C ALA A 22 -6.77 -2.34 1.52
N PHE A 23 -6.16 -1.90 2.63
CA PHE A 23 -6.54 -2.30 3.99
C PHE A 23 -6.90 -1.05 4.81
N SER A 24 -8.17 -0.67 4.79
CA SER A 24 -8.63 0.55 5.46
C SER A 24 -8.36 0.49 6.98
N GLY A 25 -7.79 1.56 7.52
CA GLY A 25 -7.46 1.66 8.95
C GLY A 25 -6.18 0.91 9.38
N ALA A 26 -5.54 0.16 8.48
CA ALA A 26 -4.32 -0.58 8.78
C ALA A 26 -3.16 0.36 9.14
N ARG A 27 -2.39 -0.05 10.14
CA ARG A 27 -1.11 0.55 10.53
C ARG A 27 0.05 -0.15 9.85
N THR A 28 1.23 0.46 9.87
CA THR A 28 2.45 -0.16 9.33
C THR A 28 2.74 -1.53 9.97
N SER A 29 2.39 -1.72 11.26
CA SER A 29 2.50 -3.02 11.94
C SER A 29 1.61 -4.11 11.33
N ASP A 30 0.40 -3.75 10.90
CA ASP A 30 -0.55 -4.71 10.34
C ASP A 30 -0.11 -5.13 8.92
N MET A 31 0.50 -4.20 8.19
CA MET A 31 1.01 -4.42 6.83
C MET A 31 2.08 -5.50 6.75
N VAL A 32 2.81 -5.78 7.84
CA VAL A 32 3.73 -6.92 7.94
C VAL A 32 3.02 -8.25 7.69
N HIS A 33 1.76 -8.37 8.12
CA HIS A 33 0.96 -9.58 7.92
C HIS A 33 0.24 -9.56 6.58
N TYR A 34 -0.30 -8.42 6.18
CA TYR A 34 -1.07 -8.27 4.95
C TYR A 34 -0.23 -8.33 3.67
N SER A 35 1.07 -8.03 3.75
CA SER A 35 1.98 -8.13 2.61
C SER A 35 2.34 -9.58 2.25
N LYS A 36 2.34 -10.51 3.22
CA LYS A 36 2.82 -11.90 3.02
C LYS A 36 2.14 -12.62 1.85
N PRO A 37 0.80 -12.59 1.69
CA PRO A 37 0.17 -13.24 0.55
C PRO A 37 0.53 -12.61 -0.79
N SER A 38 0.89 -11.32 -0.82
CA SER A 38 1.35 -10.65 -2.05
C SER A 38 2.79 -11.02 -2.38
N ILE A 39 3.65 -11.13 -1.37
CA ILE A 39 5.04 -11.59 -1.53
C ILE A 39 5.07 -12.99 -2.15
N LEU A 40 4.22 -13.90 -1.67
CA LEU A 40 4.10 -15.26 -2.18
C LEU A 40 3.63 -15.34 -3.65
N GLN A 41 3.02 -14.27 -4.17
CA GLN A 41 2.64 -14.19 -5.60
C GLN A 41 3.82 -13.79 -6.49
N ALA A 42 5.00 -13.51 -5.92
CA ALA A 42 6.24 -13.15 -6.60
C ALA A 42 6.05 -12.05 -7.67
N PRO A 43 5.53 -10.86 -7.30
CA PRO A 43 5.37 -9.76 -8.24
C PRO A 43 6.73 -9.19 -8.66
N ASP A 44 6.81 -8.59 -9.86
CA ASP A 44 8.02 -7.89 -10.30
C ASP A 44 8.27 -6.60 -9.50
N GLN A 45 7.19 -5.95 -9.05
CA GLN A 45 7.24 -4.70 -8.31
C GLN A 45 6.15 -4.65 -7.22
N MET A 46 6.50 -4.11 -6.06
CA MET A 46 5.59 -3.82 -4.96
C MET A 46 5.66 -2.34 -4.60
N LEU A 47 4.52 -1.64 -4.66
CA LEU A 47 4.38 -0.27 -4.18
C LEU A 47 3.74 -0.29 -2.80
N LEU A 48 4.43 0.28 -1.82
CA LEU A 48 3.96 0.40 -0.44
C LEU A 48 3.44 1.81 -0.20
N HIS A 49 2.16 1.90 0.13
CA HIS A 49 1.52 3.13 0.58
C HIS A 49 0.84 2.87 1.93
N CYS A 50 1.49 3.28 3.02
CA CYS A 50 1.02 3.08 4.39
C CYS A 50 1.59 4.16 5.32
N GLY A 51 1.15 4.18 6.59
CA GLY A 51 1.59 5.16 7.59
C GLY A 51 0.59 6.26 7.98
N PRO A 52 -0.41 6.68 7.17
CA PRO A 52 -1.35 7.72 7.61
C PRO A 52 -2.10 7.40 8.91
N ASN A 53 -2.40 6.13 9.18
CA ASN A 53 -3.09 5.71 10.41
C ASN A 53 -2.16 5.67 11.64
N ASP A 54 -0.85 5.58 11.43
CA ASP A 54 0.17 5.61 12.49
C ASP A 54 0.44 7.03 12.97
N LEU A 55 0.40 8.02 12.05
CA LEU A 55 0.65 9.44 12.33
C LEU A 55 -0.27 10.05 13.41
N ARG A 56 -1.41 9.42 13.69
CA ARG A 56 -2.32 9.88 14.76
C ARG A 56 -1.71 9.75 16.15
N ASN A 57 -0.86 8.74 16.38
CA ASN A 57 -0.37 8.37 17.70
C ASN A 57 1.16 8.21 17.73
N SER A 58 1.87 8.69 16.72
CA SER A 58 3.31 8.50 16.58
C SER A 58 3.94 9.64 15.82
N GLU A 59 5.17 9.97 16.20
CA GLU A 59 5.96 10.98 15.50
C GLU A 59 6.23 10.58 14.05
N PRO A 60 6.20 11.53 13.09
CA PRO A 60 6.40 11.24 11.67
C PRO A 60 7.68 10.47 11.37
N GLU A 61 8.79 10.79 12.06
CA GLU A 61 10.07 10.09 11.92
C GLU A 61 9.96 8.61 12.33
N ALA A 62 9.28 8.31 13.44
CA ALA A 62 9.05 6.94 13.88
C ALA A 62 8.13 6.16 12.91
N VAL A 63 7.19 6.85 12.25
CA VAL A 63 6.37 6.24 11.19
C VAL A 63 7.24 5.94 9.96
N ALA A 64 8.08 6.88 9.53
CA ALA A 64 8.97 6.70 8.39
C ALA A 64 9.93 5.53 8.59
N ASN A 65 10.56 5.43 9.78
CA ASN A 65 11.45 4.32 10.12
C ASN A 65 10.73 2.98 10.03
N ARG A 66 9.51 2.87 10.57
CA ARG A 66 8.71 1.63 10.47
C ARG A 66 8.36 1.26 9.03
N ILE A 67 8.11 2.24 8.16
CA ILE A 67 7.83 2.00 6.73
C ILE A 67 9.09 1.48 6.03
N VAL A 68 10.25 2.06 6.32
CA VAL A 68 11.54 1.59 5.79
C VAL A 68 11.85 0.17 6.29
N ASP A 69 11.65 -0.12 7.57
CA ASP A 69 11.84 -1.46 8.13
C ASP A 69 10.92 -2.49 7.47
N LEU A 70 9.65 -2.15 7.25
CA LEU A 70 8.71 -2.98 6.51
C LEU A 70 9.20 -3.24 5.08
N ALA A 71 9.65 -2.20 4.37
CA ALA A 71 10.15 -2.34 3.00
C ALA A 71 11.40 -3.23 2.94
N GLN A 72 12.31 -3.12 3.92
CA GLN A 72 13.49 -3.97 4.04
C GLN A 72 13.11 -5.43 4.32
N GLN A 73 12.15 -5.69 5.20
CA GLN A 73 11.64 -7.05 5.47
C GLN A 73 10.99 -7.68 4.24
N ILE A 74 10.27 -6.88 3.45
CA ILE A 74 9.69 -7.35 2.18
C ILE A 74 10.82 -7.67 1.21
N LYS A 75 11.77 -6.75 1.02
CA LYS A 75 12.92 -6.92 0.13
C LYS A 75 13.80 -8.11 0.49
N SER A 76 13.92 -8.47 1.77
CA SER A 76 14.65 -9.68 2.18
C SER A 76 13.89 -10.99 1.90
N SER A 77 12.60 -10.90 1.55
CA SER A 77 11.71 -12.05 1.33
C SER A 77 11.25 -12.19 -0.12
N THR A 78 11.66 -11.30 -1.02
CA THR A 78 11.29 -11.33 -2.44
C THR A 78 12.32 -10.64 -3.32
N GLU A 79 12.40 -11.05 -4.59
CA GLU A 79 13.18 -10.39 -5.63
C GLU A 79 12.46 -9.16 -6.22
N ALA A 80 11.22 -8.88 -5.79
CA ALA A 80 10.45 -7.74 -6.28
C ALA A 80 11.16 -6.40 -6.03
N ASN A 81 11.07 -5.48 -7.00
CA ASN A 81 11.43 -4.09 -6.76
C ASN A 81 10.44 -3.47 -5.76
N VAL A 82 10.91 -3.05 -4.59
CA VAL A 82 10.06 -2.43 -3.56
C VAL A 82 10.17 -0.91 -3.65
N VAL A 83 9.05 -0.25 -3.90
CA VAL A 83 8.93 1.21 -3.99
C VAL A 83 8.08 1.72 -2.85
N ILE A 84 8.57 2.74 -2.14
CA ILE A 84 7.83 3.41 -1.06
C ILE A 84 7.20 4.67 -1.65
N SER A 85 5.88 4.79 -1.50
CA SER A 85 5.15 6.01 -1.82
C SER A 85 5.35 7.06 -0.72
N GLU A 86 5.33 8.34 -1.10
CA GLU A 86 5.45 9.45 -0.16
C GLU A 86 4.39 9.38 0.95
N LEU A 87 4.81 9.64 2.18
CA LEU A 87 3.91 9.69 3.33
C LEU A 87 3.11 11.00 3.32
N VAL A 88 1.82 10.89 3.06
CA VAL A 88 0.92 12.06 3.03
C VAL A 88 0.41 12.37 4.44
N CYS A 89 0.87 13.49 5.01
CA CYS A 89 0.31 14.04 6.24
C CYS A 89 -1.00 14.79 5.92
N ARG A 90 -2.15 14.25 6.35
CA ARG A 90 -3.43 14.97 6.25
C ARG A 90 -3.43 16.20 7.16
N ARG A 91 -3.55 17.39 6.56
CA ARG A 91 -3.84 18.66 7.25
C ARG A 91 -5.30 19.04 7.01
N ASP A 92 -6.24 18.21 7.45
CA ASP A 92 -7.66 18.53 7.35
C ASP A 92 -8.20 19.02 8.71
N PRO A 93 -8.58 20.30 8.86
CA PRO A 93 -9.27 20.78 10.06
C PRO A 93 -10.73 20.29 10.16
N VAL A 94 -11.24 19.52 9.19
CA VAL A 94 -12.68 19.26 9.01
C VAL A 94 -12.99 17.76 8.81
N LEU A 95 -12.61 16.88 9.74
CA LEU A 95 -13.12 15.49 9.69
C LEU A 95 -13.48 14.97 11.08
N ASN A 96 -14.51 15.59 11.67
CA ASN A 96 -15.32 15.02 12.75
C ASN A 96 -16.58 14.31 12.24
N LYS A 97 -16.67 14.00 10.94
CA LYS A 97 -17.74 13.19 10.37
C LYS A 97 -17.15 11.98 9.67
N LYS A 98 -17.61 10.82 10.13
CA LYS A 98 -17.46 9.51 9.50
C LYS A 98 -17.96 9.66 8.06
N ASP A 99 -17.10 9.40 7.10
CA ASP A 99 -17.35 9.14 5.66
C ASP A 99 -16.29 9.84 4.80
N VAL A 100 -15.08 9.27 4.75
CA VAL A 100 -14.18 9.48 3.61
C VAL A 100 -13.49 8.16 3.30
N LEU A 101 -14.00 7.47 2.28
CA LEU A 101 -13.36 6.33 1.64
C LEU A 101 -12.32 6.90 0.65
N MET A 102 -11.03 6.77 0.95
CA MET A 102 -9.96 7.09 0.02
C MET A 102 -9.17 5.82 -0.22
N PHE A 103 -9.19 5.35 -1.48
CA PHE A 103 -8.34 4.28 -1.96
C PHE A 103 -6.95 4.87 -2.24
N PHE A 104 -5.92 4.21 -1.72
CA PHE A 104 -4.57 4.24 -2.27
C PHE A 104 -4.11 2.79 -2.40
#